data_AF-A0A435YI01-F1
#
_entry.id   AF-A0A435YI01-F1
#
_cell.length_a   1.000
_cell.length_b   1.000
_cell.length_c   1.000
_cell.angle_alpha   90.00
_cell.angle_beta   90.00
_cell.angle_gamma   90.00
#
_symmetry.space_group_name_H-M   'P 1'
#
loop_
_entity.id
_entity.type
_entity.pdbx_description
1 polymer ?
#
loop_
_entity_poly.entity_id
_entity_poly.type
_entity_poly.pdbx_seq_one_letter_code
_entity_poly.pdbx_strand_id
1 'polypeptide(L)' 'MTDEDFSQVSMLSLFQAELETQSQALTSGLLALERNPVAADALEACMRAAHSLKGAARIIDL' A
#
# COMPACT_ATOMS: atom_id res chain seq x y z
N MET A 1 -28.47 8.33 1.45
CA MET A 1 -27.35 7.38 1.31
C MET A 1 -27.96 6.06 0.94
N THR A 2 -27.60 5.55 -0.24
CA THR A 2 -28.02 4.23 -0.73
C THR A 2 -27.05 3.17 -0.22
N ASP A 3 -27.42 1.89 -0.28
CA ASP A 3 -26.50 0.78 0.07
C ASP A 3 -25.20 0.80 -0.76
N GLU A 4 -25.28 1.32 -1.99
CA GLU A 4 -24.13 1.50 -2.88
C GLU A 4 -23.14 2.55 -2.34
N ASP A 5 -23.63 3.69 -1.82
CA ASP A 5 -22.79 4.70 -1.17
C ASP A 5 -22.03 4.11 0.04
N PHE A 6 -22.71 3.31 0.87
CA PHE A 6 -22.08 2.66 2.02
C PHE A 6 -21.02 1.64 1.61
N SER A 7 -21.24 0.92 0.51
CA SER A 7 -20.25 -0.02 -0.04
C SER A 7 -18.98 0.70 -0.52
N GLN A 8 -19.13 1.86 -1.17
CA GLN A 8 -18.00 2.65 -1.65
C GLN A 8 -17.21 3.25 -0.48
N VAL A 9 -17.90 3.78 0.54
CA VAL A 9 -17.25 4.28 1.77
C VAL A 9 -16.48 3.15 2.48
N SER A 10 -17.03 1.94 2.52
CA SER A 10 -16.36 0.76 3.09
C SER A 10 -15.10 0.36 2.30
N MET A 11 -15.18 0.31 0.97
CA MET A 11 -14.04 0.00 0.11
C MET A 11 -12.95 1.07 0.20
N LEU A 12 -13.32 2.35 0.27
CA LEU A 12 -12.38 3.44 0.48
C LEU A 12 -11.68 3.33 1.85
N SER A 13 -12.42 2.94 2.91
CA SER A 13 -11.87 2.75 4.24
C SER A 13 -10.86 1.59 4.29
N LEU A 14 -11.16 0.49 3.59
CA LEU A 14 -10.23 -0.62 3.41
C LEU A 14 -8.97 -0.19 2.63
N PHE A 15 -9.15 0.57 1.55
CA PHE A 15 -8.03 1.12 0.80
C PHE A 15 -7.15 2.04 1.66
N GLN A 16 -7.73 2.88 2.52
CA GLN A 16 -6.97 3.76 3.42
C GLN A 16 -6.14 2.96 4.43
N ALA A 17 -6.69 1.90 5.01
CA ALA A 17 -5.95 1.03 5.93
C ALA A 17 -4.80 0.29 5.24
N GLU A 18 -5.02 -0.19 4.01
CA GLU A 18 -3.98 -0.78 3.18
C GLU A 18 -2.92 0.26 2.80
N LEU A 19 -3.35 1.47 2.46
CA LEU A 19 -2.47 2.59 2.12
C LEU A 19 -1.51 2.91 3.26
N GLU A 20 -2.01 3.01 4.48
CA GLU A 20 -1.21 3.26 5.67
C GLU A 20 -0.19 2.14 5.90
N THR A 21 -0.65 0.89 5.87
CA THR A 21 0.19 -0.30 6.08
C THR A 21 1.33 -0.38 5.06
N GLN A 22 1.01 -0.27 3.78
CA GLN A 22 2.02 -0.38 2.72
C GLN A 22 2.91 0.85 2.62
N SER A 23 2.42 2.05 2.94
CA SER A 23 3.26 3.25 3.02
C SER A 23 4.29 3.14 4.14
N GLN A 24 3.91 2.58 5.29
CA GLN A 24 4.84 2.31 6.38
C GLN A 24 5.89 1.27 5.97
N ALA A 25 5.49 0.16 5.36
CA ALA A 25 6.40 -0.87 4.86
C ALA A 25 7.39 -0.30 3.83
N LEU A 26 6.91 0.52 2.89
CA LEU A 26 7.74 1.18 1.88
C LEU A 26 8.76 2.12 2.55
N THR A 27 8.32 2.94 3.50
CA THR A 27 9.19 3.87 4.22
C THR A 27 10.29 3.13 4.97
N SER A 28 9.94 2.07 5.72
CA SER A 28 10.92 1.27 6.44
C SER A 28 11.93 0.59 5.50
N GLY A 29 11.47 0.05 4.37
CA GLY A 29 12.36 -0.55 3.37
C GLY A 29 13.31 0.45 2.72
N LEU A 30 12.82 1.65 2.39
CA LEU A 30 13.65 2.73 1.83
C LEU A 30 14.72 3.22 2.82
N LEU A 31 14.38 3.38 4.10
CA LEU A 31 15.35 3.72 5.14
C LEU A 31 16.40 2.63 5.35
N ALA A 32 16.03 1.36 5.17
CA ALA A 32 16.98 0.25 5.22
C ALA A 32 17.93 0.28 4.01
N LEU A 33 17.41 0.54 2.81
CA LEU A 33 18.19 0.67 1.58
C LEU A 33 19.12 1.88 1.59
N GLU A 34 18.72 2.99 2.21
CA GLU A 34 19.58 4.15 2.42
C GLU A 34 20.87 3.78 3.19
N ARG A 35 20.76 2.88 4.18
CA ARG A 35 21.89 2.39 4.97
C ARG A 35 22.66 1.28 4.27
N ASN A 36 21.96 0.42 3.55
CA ASN A 36 22.54 -0.70 2.81
C ASN A 36 21.86 -0.85 1.43
N PRO A 37 22.39 -0.21 0.38
CA PRO A 37 21.75 -0.18 -0.95
C PRO A 37 21.63 -1.55 -1.64
N VAL A 38 22.34 -2.57 -1.17
CA VAL A 38 22.32 -3.93 -1.74
C VAL A 38 21.49 -4.92 -0.91
N ALA A 39 20.70 -4.42 0.06
CA ALA A 39 19.79 -5.24 0.86
C ALA A 39 18.60 -5.76 0.00
N ALA A 40 18.77 -6.92 -0.63
CA ALA A 40 17.78 -7.52 -1.52
C ALA A 40 16.40 -7.69 -0.87
N ASP A 41 16.35 -8.12 0.39
CA ASP A 41 15.09 -8.33 1.13
C ASP A 41 14.31 -7.01 1.31
N ALA A 42 15.02 -5.91 1.55
CA ALA A 42 14.40 -4.59 1.69
C ALA A 42 13.85 -4.08 0.34
N LEU A 43 14.61 -4.30 -0.74
CA LEU A 43 14.14 -4.00 -2.10
C LEU A 43 12.88 -4.81 -2.46
N GLU A 44 12.88 -6.11 -2.16
CA GLU A 44 11.73 -6.98 -2.43
C GLU A 44 10.50 -6.55 -1.60
N ALA A 45 10.70 -6.18 -0.33
CA ALA A 45 9.63 -5.65 0.51
C ALA A 45 9.04 -4.35 -0.04
N CYS A 46 9.88 -3.41 -0.51
CA CYS A 46 9.43 -2.19 -1.18
C CYS A 46 8.62 -2.50 -2.44
N MET A 47 9.10 -3.42 -3.28
CA MET A 47 8.40 -3.82 -4.50
C MET A 47 7.03 -4.43 -4.20
N ARG A 48 6.95 -5.32 -3.19
CA ARG A 48 5.67 -5.92 -2.78
C ARG A 48 4.71 -4.86 -2.25
N ALA A 49 5.16 -3.95 -1.39
CA ALA A 49 4.33 -2.87 -0.86
C ALA A 49 3.75 -1.97 -1.97
N ALA A 50 4.61 -1.54 -2.91
CA ALA A 50 4.18 -0.76 -4.06
C ALA A 50 3.21 -1.53 -4.97
N HIS A 51 3.44 -2.83 -5.17
CA HIS A 51 2.57 -3.69 -5.95
C HIS A 51 1.18 -3.84 -5.32
N SER A 52 1.13 -4.06 -4.00
CA SER A 52 -0.12 -4.17 -3.24
C SER A 52 -0.93 -2.87 -3.33
N LEU A 53 -0.29 -1.70 -3.16
CA LEU A 53 -0.94 -0.40 -3.31
C LEU A 53 -1.58 -0.22 -4.70
N LYS A 54 -0.83 -0.54 -5.76
CA LYS A 54 -1.35 -0.50 -7.13
C LYS A 54 -2.55 -1.43 -7.32
N GLY A 55 -2.51 -2.62 -6.72
CA GLY A 55 -3.63 -3.57 -6.74
C GLY A 55 -4.87 -3.03 -6.02
N ALA A 56 -4.68 -2.47 -4.83
CA ALA A 56 -5.75 -1.91 -4.02
C ALA A 56 -6.40 -0.66 -4.67
N ALA A 57 -5.59 0.22 -5.26
CA ALA A 57 -6.09 1.40 -5.99
C ALA A 57 -6.98 0.99 -7.17
N ARG A 58 -6.60 -0.06 -7.91
CA ARG A 58 -7.41 -0.59 -9.00
C ARG A 58 -8.76 -1.16 -8.55
N ILE A 59 -8.89 -1.65 -7.32
CA ILE A 59 -10.16 -2.20 -6.80
C ILE A 59 -11.19 -1.08 -6.54
N ILE A 60 -10.71 0.13 -6.22
CA ILE A 60 -11.55 1.30 -5.94
C ILE A 60 -11.63 2.27 -7.12
N ASP A 61 -11.16 1.85 -8.31
CA ASP A 61 -11.11 2.66 -9.53
C ASP A 61 -10.39 4.02 -9.37
N LEU A 62 -9.25 4.03 -8.65
CA LEU A 62 -8.35 5.18 -8.52
C LEU A 62 -7.27 5.24 -9.61
#